data_AF-A0A197JKT5-F1
#
_entry.id   AF-A0A197JKT5-F1
#
_cell.length_a   1.000
_cell.length_b   1.000
_cell.length_c   1.000
_cell.angle_alpha   90.00
_cell.angle_beta   90.00
_cell.angle_gamma   90.00
#
_symmetry.space_group_name_H-M   'P 1'
#
loop_
_entity.id
_entity.type
_entity.pdbx_description
1 polymer ?
#
loop_
_entity_poly.entity_id
_entity_poly.type
_entity_poly.pdbx_seq_one_letter_code
_entity_poly.pdbx_strand_id
1 'polypeptide(L)'
;MTRIFPLVTVFAMLATLCLSTTSAVPVEVPVTNELAECVQGKWEKVRTILSELTPEDKVNSPDLFKNGAPITTAPSLEELKAGLEMFKEDDSKNFVDFLTFLDCSPN
;
A
#
# COMPACT_ATOMS: atom_id res chain seq x y z
N MET A 1 8.14 18.58 -56.06
CA MET A 1 6.89 18.04 -55.46
C MET A 1 7.01 16.53 -55.58
N THR A 2 7.01 15.69 -54.55
CA THR A 2 6.33 15.72 -53.24
C THR A 2 7.13 14.82 -52.28
N ARG A 3 7.19 15.20 -51.00
CA ARG A 3 7.79 14.48 -49.87
C ARG A 3 7.01 13.17 -49.59
N ILE A 4 7.65 12.16 -48.99
CA ILE A 4 7.25 11.46 -47.74
C ILE A 4 8.39 10.52 -47.31
N PHE A 5 8.61 10.48 -46.00
CA PHE A 5 9.68 9.90 -45.21
C PHE A 5 9.82 8.36 -45.28
N PRO A 6 11.02 7.81 -44.96
CA PRO A 6 11.30 6.39 -44.99
C PRO A 6 10.67 5.68 -43.79
N LEU A 7 9.68 4.83 -44.07
CA LEU A 7 9.03 3.99 -43.08
C LEU A 7 9.89 2.76 -42.81
N VAL A 8 10.56 2.79 -41.65
CA VAL A 8 10.63 1.67 -40.69
C VAL A 8 10.87 0.28 -41.32
N THR A 9 12.12 -0.02 -41.64
CA THR A 9 12.58 -1.41 -41.82
C THR A 9 13.96 -1.57 -41.19
N VAL A 10 14.00 -1.82 -39.88
CA VAL A 10 15.12 -2.50 -39.25
C VAL A 10 14.54 -3.60 -38.36
N PHE A 11 14.26 -4.73 -39.00
CA PHE A 11 14.28 -6.03 -38.33
C PHE A 11 15.73 -6.53 -38.32
N ALA A 12 16.08 -7.29 -37.28
CA ALA A 12 17.33 -8.02 -37.09
C ALA A 12 18.46 -7.28 -36.36
N MET A 13 18.30 -7.15 -35.04
CA MET A 13 19.36 -7.64 -34.15
C MET A 13 18.79 -8.73 -33.25
N LEU A 14 19.23 -9.96 -33.55
CA LEU A 14 19.18 -11.15 -32.70
C LEU A 14 19.47 -10.76 -31.24
N ALA A 15 18.57 -11.05 -30.32
CA ALA A 15 18.51 -12.35 -29.64
C ALA A 15 19.81 -12.71 -28.90
N THR A 16 20.18 -11.90 -27.91
CA THR A 16 21.08 -12.33 -26.83
C THR A 16 20.82 -11.47 -25.59
N LEU A 17 20.22 -12.08 -24.56
CA LEU A 17 19.97 -11.53 -23.21
C LEU A 17 18.97 -10.36 -23.21
N CYS A 18 17.67 -10.56 -23.05
CA CYS A 18 17.05 -10.74 -21.74
C CYS A 18 15.88 -11.73 -21.83
N LEU A 19 16.21 -13.02 -21.86
CA LEU A 19 15.24 -14.00 -21.37
C LEU A 19 15.11 -13.78 -19.86
N SER A 20 13.86 -13.72 -19.41
CA SER A 20 13.46 -14.23 -18.10
C SER A 20 13.80 -13.33 -16.90
N THR A 21 13.05 -12.25 -16.76
CA THR A 21 12.04 -12.05 -15.72
C THR A 21 11.86 -10.54 -15.61
N THR A 22 10.75 -10.01 -16.14
CA THR A 22 10.14 -8.91 -15.41
C THR A 22 9.69 -9.54 -14.10
N SER A 23 10.61 -9.70 -13.15
CA SER A 23 10.27 -9.65 -11.75
C SER A 23 9.51 -8.33 -11.67
N ALA A 24 8.19 -8.42 -11.54
CA ALA A 24 7.46 -7.37 -10.88
C ALA A 24 8.19 -7.23 -9.54
N VAL A 25 9.18 -6.34 -9.50
CA VAL A 25 9.89 -6.01 -8.27
C VAL A 25 8.74 -5.63 -7.35
N PRO A 26 8.49 -6.39 -6.26
CA PRO A 26 7.44 -6.01 -5.35
C PRO A 26 7.77 -4.59 -4.96
N VAL A 27 6.87 -3.65 -5.24
CA VAL A 27 7.03 -2.27 -4.84
C VAL A 27 6.98 -2.33 -3.32
N GLU A 28 8.16 -2.39 -2.69
CA GLU A 28 8.26 -2.39 -1.25
C GLU A 28 7.78 -1.03 -0.79
N VAL A 29 6.61 -1.01 -0.16
CA VAL A 29 6.07 0.21 0.42
C VAL A 29 6.77 0.45 1.77
N PRO A 30 7.64 1.47 1.88
CA PRO A 30 8.29 1.76 3.16
C PRO A 30 7.28 2.36 4.13
N VAL A 31 7.33 1.94 5.39
CA VAL A 31 6.54 2.57 6.46
C VAL A 31 7.32 3.76 7.00
N THR A 32 7.13 4.93 6.39
CA THR A 32 7.80 6.18 6.80
C THR A 32 7.02 6.92 7.88
N ASN A 33 7.65 7.93 8.48
CA ASN A 33 6.94 8.84 9.39
C ASN A 33 5.81 9.58 8.65
N GLU A 34 6.02 10.01 7.39
CA GLU A 34 4.99 10.71 6.62
C GLU A 34 3.79 9.81 6.33
N LEU A 35 4.03 8.51 6.10
CA LEU A 35 2.95 7.55 5.93
C LEU A 35 2.14 7.39 7.21
N ALA A 36 2.80 7.25 8.36
CA ALA A 36 2.13 7.16 9.65
C ALA A 36 1.37 8.44 10.00
N GLU A 37 1.94 9.61 9.71
CA GLU A 37 1.27 10.92 9.85
C GLU A 37 0.04 11.02 8.95
N CYS A 38 0.13 10.53 7.71
CA CYS A 38 -1.01 10.47 6.80
C CYS A 38 -2.13 9.60 7.36
N VAL A 39 -1.83 8.38 7.78
CA VAL A 39 -2.81 7.45 8.37
C VAL A 39 -3.41 8.05 9.65
N GLN A 40 -2.58 8.68 10.50
CA GLN A 40 -3.03 9.36 11.70
C GLN A 40 -4.01 10.51 11.37
N GLY A 41 -3.69 11.33 10.36
CA GLY A 41 -4.56 12.40 9.88
C GLY A 41 -5.86 11.91 9.24
N LYS A 42 -5.92 10.64 8.83
CA LYS A 42 -7.10 9.96 8.27
C LYS A 42 -7.76 9.00 9.25
N TRP A 43 -7.49 9.13 10.56
CA TRP A 43 -8.00 8.18 11.56
C TRP A 43 -9.51 7.98 11.52
N GLU A 44 -10.29 9.00 11.16
CA GLU A 44 -11.73 8.84 10.98
C GLU A 44 -12.09 7.78 9.92
N LYS A 45 -11.42 7.80 8.75
CA LYS A 45 -11.59 6.76 7.72
C LYS A 45 -11.10 5.40 8.22
N VAL A 46 -10.00 5.37 8.97
CA VAL A 46 -9.49 4.13 9.58
C VAL A 46 -10.54 3.53 10.51
N ARG A 47 -11.21 4.34 11.34
CA ARG A 47 -12.29 3.86 12.21
C ARG A 47 -13.45 3.27 11.43
N THR A 48 -13.80 3.82 10.27
CA THR A 48 -14.82 3.23 9.39
C THR A 48 -14.44 1.80 8.98
N ILE A 49 -13.19 1.60 8.58
CA ILE A 49 -12.67 0.25 8.24
C ILE A 49 -12.71 -0.66 9.47
N LEU A 50 -12.22 -0.18 10.63
CA LEU A 50 -12.22 -0.96 11.89
C LEU A 50 -13.64 -1.36 12.34
N SER A 51 -14.65 -0.53 12.07
CA SER A 51 -16.04 -0.85 12.37
C SER A 51 -16.55 -2.06 11.57
N GLU A 52 -16.07 -2.22 10.35
CA GLU A 52 -16.46 -3.30 9.41
C GLU A 52 -15.69 -4.61 9.63
N LEU A 53 -14.66 -4.59 10.48
CA LEU A 53 -13.88 -5.79 10.78
C LEU A 53 -14.72 -6.90 11.43
N THR A 54 -14.34 -8.14 11.12
CA THR A 54 -15.00 -9.32 11.68
C THR A 54 -14.70 -9.43 13.18
N PRO A 55 -15.52 -10.18 13.95
CA PRO A 55 -15.24 -10.40 15.37
C PRO A 55 -13.87 -11.05 15.62
N GLU A 56 -13.37 -11.88 14.70
CA GLU A 56 -12.06 -12.53 14.80
C GLU A 56 -10.93 -11.49 14.68
N ASP A 57 -10.98 -10.61 13.68
CA ASP A 57 -10.00 -9.54 13.49
C ASP A 57 -9.96 -8.59 14.69
N LYS A 58 -11.13 -8.31 15.29
CA LYS A 58 -11.25 -7.47 16.50
C LYS A 58 -10.56 -8.10 17.71
N VAL A 59 -10.60 -9.42 17.83
CA VAL A 59 -9.88 -10.16 18.89
C VAL A 59 -8.36 -10.14 18.64
N ASN A 60 -7.95 -10.18 17.38
CA ASN A 60 -6.53 -10.14 17.00
C ASN A 60 -5.90 -8.74 17.12
N SER A 61 -6.70 -7.68 17.23
CA SER A 61 -6.22 -6.29 17.37
C SER A 61 -6.94 -5.54 18.50
N PRO A 62 -6.89 -6.03 19.75
CA PRO A 62 -7.73 -5.52 20.84
C PRO A 62 -7.44 -4.06 21.18
N ASP A 63 -6.20 -3.60 20.97
CA ASP A 63 -5.77 -2.22 21.28
C ASP A 63 -6.44 -1.17 20.39
N LEU A 64 -6.97 -1.58 19.23
CA LEU A 64 -7.73 -0.72 18.33
C LEU A 64 -9.20 -0.58 18.72
N PHE A 65 -9.66 -1.31 19.75
CA PHE A 65 -11.05 -1.35 20.18
C PHE A 65 -11.21 -1.04 21.68
N LYS A 66 -12.27 -0.31 22.02
CA LYS A 66 -12.70 -0.06 23.39
C LYS A 66 -14.20 -0.33 23.50
N ASN A 67 -14.58 -1.24 24.39
CA ASN A 67 -15.97 -1.65 24.59
C ASN A 67 -16.65 -2.15 23.29
N GLY A 68 -15.89 -2.82 22.41
CA GLY A 68 -16.39 -3.36 21.14
C GLY A 68 -16.54 -2.34 20.00
N ALA A 69 -16.16 -1.08 20.21
CA ALA A 69 -16.11 -0.05 19.18
C ALA A 69 -14.66 0.39 18.90
N PRO A 70 -14.31 0.82 17.68
CA PRO A 70 -12.98 1.36 17.39
C PRO A 70 -12.63 2.54 18.31
N ILE A 71 -11.37 2.64 18.73
CA ILE A 71 -10.90 3.78 19.53
C ILE A 71 -11.07 5.09 18.75
N THR A 72 -11.48 6.14 19.44
CA THR A 72 -11.76 7.44 18.81
C THR A 72 -10.51 8.26 18.53
N THR A 73 -9.50 8.09 19.37
CA THR A 73 -8.23 8.81 19.28
C THR A 73 -7.25 7.96 18.49
N ALA A 74 -6.54 8.58 17.56
CA ALA A 74 -5.48 7.90 16.83
C ALA A 74 -4.34 7.52 17.79
N PRO A 75 -3.70 6.35 17.62
CA PRO A 75 -2.48 6.01 18.34
C PRO A 75 -1.35 7.00 18.05
N SER A 76 -0.28 6.95 18.84
CA SER A 76 0.93 7.72 18.57
C SER A 76 1.57 7.33 17.23
N LEU A 77 2.45 8.18 16.68
CA LEU A 77 3.14 7.87 15.43
C LEU A 77 4.01 6.61 15.54
N GLU A 78 4.64 6.37 16.69
CA GLU A 78 5.45 5.16 16.91
C GLU A 78 4.59 3.89 16.88
N GLU A 79 3.44 3.91 17.57
CA GLU A 79 2.49 2.79 17.56
C GLU A 79 1.88 2.56 16.18
N LEU A 80 1.54 3.63 15.45
CA LEU A 80 1.03 3.52 14.08
C LEU A 80 2.06 2.93 13.15
N LYS A 81 3.33 3.33 13.25
CA LYS A 81 4.40 2.75 12.43
C LYS A 81 4.55 1.27 12.69
N ALA A 82 4.65 0.87 13.96
CA ALA A 82 4.76 -0.53 14.31
C ALA A 82 3.56 -1.33 13.81
N GLY A 83 2.34 -0.80 13.96
CA GLY A 83 1.12 -1.42 13.45
C GLY A 83 1.08 -1.54 11.93
N LEU A 84 1.51 -0.50 11.20
CA LEU A 84 1.60 -0.51 9.74
C LEU A 84 2.68 -1.46 9.23
N GLU A 85 3.80 -1.58 9.93
CA GLU A 85 4.85 -2.56 9.61
C GLU A 85 4.32 -3.99 9.77
N MET A 86 3.68 -4.30 10.90
CA MET A 86 3.06 -5.60 11.12
C MET A 86 1.98 -5.91 10.08
N PHE A 87 1.08 -4.95 9.79
CA PHE A 87 0.03 -5.16 8.78
C PHE A 87 0.60 -5.40 7.38
N LYS A 88 1.69 -4.69 7.02
CA LYS A 88 2.38 -4.93 5.75
C LYS A 88 2.99 -6.34 5.68
N GLU A 89 3.56 -6.83 6.78
CA GLU A 89 4.17 -8.16 6.85
C GLU A 89 3.11 -9.28 6.81
N ASP A 90 2.01 -9.11 7.54
CA ASP A 90 0.95 -10.11 7.63
C ASP A 90 0.05 -10.14 6.37
N ASP A 91 -0.23 -8.97 5.78
CA ASP A 91 -1.15 -8.85 4.65
C ASP A 91 -0.75 -7.72 3.68
N SER A 92 0.42 -7.90 3.07
CA SER A 92 1.00 -6.95 2.10
C SER A 92 0.05 -6.54 0.97
N LYS A 93 -0.90 -7.39 0.57
CA LYS A 93 -1.86 -7.08 -0.49
C LYS A 93 -2.92 -6.10 0.02
N ASN A 94 -3.57 -6.42 1.14
CA ASN A 94 -4.59 -5.53 1.69
C ASN A 94 -3.97 -4.26 2.30
N PHE A 95 -2.69 -4.29 2.65
CA PHE A 95 -1.95 -3.10 3.06
C PHE A 95 -1.95 -2.01 1.99
N VAL A 96 -1.69 -2.36 0.72
CA VAL A 96 -1.71 -1.39 -0.39
C VAL A 96 -3.12 -0.86 -0.65
N ASP A 97 -4.14 -1.74 -0.59
CA ASP A 97 -5.54 -1.35 -0.78
C ASP A 97 -6.02 -0.43 0.36
N PHE A 98 -5.61 -0.71 1.59
CA PHE A 98 -5.85 0.14 2.75
C PHE A 98 -5.24 1.53 2.58
N LEU A 99 -3.96 1.60 2.20
CA LEU A 99 -3.28 2.87 1.94
C LEU A 99 -3.95 3.66 0.80
N THR A 100 -4.36 2.97 -0.25
CA THR A 100 -5.08 3.55 -1.39
C THR A 100 -6.43 4.11 -0.96
N PHE A 101 -7.21 3.38 -0.16
CA PHE A 101 -8.49 3.84 0.38
C PHE A 101 -8.35 5.11 1.25
N LEU A 102 -7.26 5.20 2.01
CA LEU A 102 -6.96 6.37 2.83
C LEU A 102 -6.47 7.58 2.01
N ASP A 103 -6.13 7.40 0.74
CA ASP A 103 -5.34 8.33 -0.09
C ASP A 103 -3.96 8.61 0.53
N CYS A 104 -3.36 7.60 1.18
CA CYS A 104 -2.02 7.66 1.75
C CYS A 104 -1.07 6.86 0.85
N SER A 105 -0.74 7.40 -0.32
CA SER A 105 0.23 6.74 -1.20
C SER A 105 1.65 6.85 -0.63
N PRO A 106 2.43 5.77 -0.73
CA PRO A 106 3.86 5.87 -0.50
C PRO A 106 4.50 6.68 -1.63
N ASN A 107 5.13 7.79 -1.27
CA ASN A 107 5.99 8.56 -2.19
C ASN A 107 7.31 7.83 -2.43
#